data_AF-A0A5C7MNK3-F1
#
_entry.id   AF-A0A5C7MNK3-F1
#
_cell.length_a   1.000
_cell.length_b   1.000
_cell.length_c   1.000
_cell.angle_alpha   90.00
_cell.angle_beta   90.00
_cell.angle_gamma   90.00
#
_symmetry.space_group_name_H-M   'P 1'
#
loop_
_entity.id
_entity.type
_entity.pdbx_description
1 polymer ?
#
loop_
_entity_poly.entity_id
_entity_poly.type
_entity_poly.pdbx_seq_one_letter_code
_entity_poly.pdbx_strand_id
1 'polypeptide(L)' 'GCMNESSVGTAAIAQLPPLLDHVDMDGPLLLSEDIASGVQFDNGKIIYTNKPGIGIAIDPF' A
#
# COMPACT_ATOMS: atom_id res chain seq x y z
N GLY A 1 3.05 7.46 -8.27
CA GLY A 1 3.75 8.27 -7.27
C GLY A 1 2.80 8.50 -6.13
N CYS A 2 3.29 8.48 -4.90
CA CYS A 2 2.54 8.80 -3.69
C CYS A 2 3.20 9.97 -2.94
N MET A 3 2.52 10.46 -1.91
CA MET A 3 3.15 11.29 -0.88
C MET A 3 3.62 10.39 0.27
N ASN A 4 4.14 10.97 1.36
CA ASN A 4 4.23 10.25 2.64
C ASN A 4 2.83 10.03 3.19
N GLU A 5 2.19 8.96 2.73
CA GLU A 5 0.79 8.61 3.00
C GLU A 5 0.69 7.27 3.73
N SER A 6 -0.47 7.01 4.34
CA SER A 6 -0.75 5.74 5.01
C SER A 6 -0.93 4.59 4.03
N SER A 7 -0.87 3.36 4.54
CA SER A 7 -1.17 2.15 3.77
C SER A 7 -2.51 2.21 3.05
N VAL A 8 -3.46 3.04 3.51
CA VAL A 8 -4.76 3.28 2.87
C VAL A 8 -4.64 3.87 1.46
N GLY A 9 -3.87 4.94 1.29
CA GLY A 9 -3.67 5.55 -0.03
C GLY A 9 -2.90 4.62 -0.95
N THR A 10 -1.83 4.03 -0.42
CA THR A 10 -0.94 3.16 -1.19
C THR A 10 -1.62 1.88 -1.66
N ALA A 11 -2.51 1.30 -0.85
CA ALA A 11 -3.30 0.14 -1.25
C ALA A 11 -4.22 0.41 -2.45
N ALA A 12 -4.69 1.65 -2.64
CA ALA A 12 -5.47 2.02 -3.81
C ALA A 12 -4.62 2.05 -5.08
N ILE A 13 -3.42 2.66 -5.01
CA ILE A 13 -2.47 2.70 -6.13
C ILE A 13 -1.95 1.30 -6.47
N ALA A 14 -1.75 0.46 -5.45
CA ALA A 14 -1.28 -0.91 -5.63
C ALA A 14 -2.22 -1.78 -6.48
N GLN A 15 -3.48 -1.40 -6.73
CA GLN A 15 -4.35 -2.16 -7.63
C GLN A 15 -4.11 -1.86 -9.13
N LEU A 16 -3.36 -0.82 -9.45
CA LEU A 16 -3.07 -0.34 -10.81
C LEU A 16 -1.74 -0.77 -11.45
N PRO A 17 -0.76 -1.47 -10.81
CA PRO A 17 0.54 -1.78 -11.40
C PRO A 17 0.52 -2.46 -12.77
N PRO A 18 -0.42 -3.36 -13.12
CA PRO A 18 -0.47 -3.94 -14.47
C PRO A 18 -0.67 -2.93 -15.60
N LEU A 19 -1.10 -1.71 -15.27
CA LEU A 19 -1.36 -0.62 -16.21
C LEU A 19 -0.23 0.41 -16.27
N LEU A 20 0.84 0.24 -15.49
CA LEU A 20 1.89 1.23 -15.29
C LEU A 20 3.25 0.65 -15.69
N ASP A 21 4.06 1.44 -16.39
CA ASP A 21 5.47 1.08 -16.66
C ASP A 21 6.33 1.26 -15.41
N HIS A 22 6.02 2.28 -14.61
CA HIS A 22 6.71 2.63 -13.38
C HIS A 22 5.73 3.10 -12.33
N VAL A 23 6.02 2.77 -11.07
CA VAL A 23 5.21 3.17 -9.93
C VAL A 23 6.12 3.43 -8.74
N ASP A 24 5.80 4.51 -8.04
CA ASP A 24 6.40 4.91 -6.77
C ASP A 24 5.28 4.95 -5.73
N MET A 25 5.39 4.09 -4.71
CA MET A 25 4.37 3.84 -3.70
C MET A 25 4.99 3.44 -2.34
N ASP A 26 6.16 3.99 -2.04
CA ASP A 26 6.92 3.70 -0.82
C ASP A 26 6.47 4.53 0.40
N GLY A 27 5.43 5.36 0.26
CA GLY A 27 4.90 6.24 1.30
C GLY A 27 4.75 5.59 2.69
N PRO A 28 4.13 4.40 2.81
CA PRO A 28 3.97 3.73 4.10
C PRO A 28 5.30 3.31 4.75
N LEU A 29 6.37 3.09 3.96
CA LEU A 29 7.70 2.75 4.47
C LEU A 29 8.38 3.94 5.15
N LEU A 30 7.90 5.17 4.89
CA LEU A 30 8.44 6.41 5.45
C LEU A 30 7.73 6.83 6.73
N LEU A 31 6.67 6.13 7.14
CA LEU A 31 5.91 6.41 8.34
C LEU A 31 6.52 5.72 9.56
N SER A 32 6.55 6.42 10.69
CA SER A 32 6.92 5.82 11.99
C SER A 32 5.80 4.94 12.55
N GLU A 33 4.55 5.31 12.24
CA GLU A 33 3.33 4.64 12.68
C GLU A 33 2.32 4.70 11.53
N ASP A 34 1.66 3.58 11.26
CA ASP A 34 0.57 3.49 10.30
C ASP A 34 -0.71 3.07 11.02
N ILE A 35 -1.86 3.45 10.47
CA ILE A 35 -3.20 3.22 11.04
C ILE A 35 -3.92 2.03 10.39
N ALA A 36 -3.28 1.39 9.42
CA ALA A 36 -3.88 0.34 8.62
C ALA A 36 -2.84 -0.68 8.15
N SER A 37 -3.27 -1.94 8.08
CA SER A 37 -2.50 -3.04 7.51
C SER A 37 -3.09 -3.43 6.14
N GLY A 38 -2.25 -3.43 5.11
CA GLY A 38 -2.65 -3.72 3.74
C GLY A 38 -1.54 -4.36 2.91
N VAL A 39 -1.38 -3.86 1.69
CA VAL A 39 -0.31 -4.27 0.78
C VAL A 39 1.06 -4.19 1.45
N GLN A 40 1.92 -5.17 1.21
CA GLN A 40 3.27 -5.24 1.76
C GLN A 40 4.31 -5.22 0.64
N PHE A 41 5.56 -4.91 0.99
CA PHE A 41 6.68 -4.84 0.05
C PHE A 41 7.79 -5.80 0.47
N ASP A 42 8.24 -6.64 -0.47
CA ASP A 42 9.39 -7.53 -0.30
C ASP A 42 10.36 -7.33 -1.46
N ASN A 43 11.46 -6.60 -1.23
CA ASN A 43 12.54 -6.39 -2.21
C ASN A 43 12.04 -5.98 -3.61
N GLY A 44 11.13 -5.00 -3.67
CA GLY A 44 10.52 -4.50 -4.91
C GLY A 44 9.33 -5.32 -5.42
N LYS A 45 8.96 -6.42 -4.75
CA LYS A 45 7.73 -7.15 -5.02
C LYS A 45 6.59 -6.62 -4.15
N ILE A 46 5.43 -6.47 -4.79
CA ILE A 46 4.19 -6.10 -4.12
C ILE A 46 3.50 -7.38 -3.66
N ILE A 47 3.22 -7.47 -2.37
CA ILE A 47 2.55 -8.61 -1.75
C ILE A 47 1.13 -8.18 -1.38
N TYR A 48 0.15 -8.72 -2.10
CA TYR A 48 -1.26 -8.40 -1.91
C TYR A 48 -1.89 -9.24 -0.80
N THR A 49 -2.91 -8.67 -0.17
CA THR A 49 -3.77 -9.41 0.75
C THR A 49 -4.95 -10.02 0.00
N ASN A 50 -5.58 -11.04 0.58
CA ASN A 50 -6.80 -11.65 0.04
C ASN A 50 -8.09 -10.95 0.51
N LYS A 51 -7.99 -9.72 1.01
CA LYS A 51 -9.16 -8.96 1.48
C LYS A 51 -9.86 -8.27 0.30
N PRO A 52 -11.20 -8.08 0.37
CA PRO A 52 -11.94 -7.42 -0.70
C PRO A 52 -11.56 -5.92 -0.81
N GLY A 53 -11.96 -5.31 -1.93
CA GLY A 53 -11.68 -3.90 -2.22
C GLY A 53 -10.19 -3.67 -2.44
N ILE A 54 -9.62 -2.68 -1.76
CA ILE A 54 -8.18 -2.38 -1.83
C ILE A 54 -7.32 -3.23 -0.88
N GLY A 55 -7.93 -4.18 -0.16
CA GLY A 55 -7.17 -5.17 0.60
C GLY A 55 -6.69 -4.73 1.99
N ILE A 56 -7.44 -3.87 2.69
CA ILE A 56 -7.03 -3.28 3.98
C ILE A 56 -7.79 -3.79 5.20
N ALA A 57 -7.13 -3.78 6.36
CA ALA A 57 -7.77 -3.61 7.67
C ALA A 57 -7.26 -2.35 8.36
N ILE A 58 -8.15 -1.64 9.02
CA ILE A 58 -7.82 -0.55 9.94
C ILE A 58 -7.46 -1.16 11.29
N ASP A 59 -6.40 -0.66 11.91
CA ASP A 59 -5.99 -1.11 13.22
C ASP A 59 -6.96 -0.57 14.29
N PRO A 60 -7.28 -1.35 15.33
CA PRO A 60 -8.19 -0.91 16.37
C PRO A 60 -7.63 0.28 17.16
N PHE A 61 -8.53 1.19 17.55
CA PHE A 61 -8.23 2.34 18.43
C PHE A 61 -7.97 1.91 19.87
#